data_AF-A0A376WXR4-F1
#
_entry.id   AF-A0A376WXR4-F1
#
_cell.length_a   1.000
_cell.length_b   1.000
_cell.length_c   1.000
_cell.angle_alpha   90.00
_cell.angle_beta   90.00
_cell.angle_gamma   90.00
#
_symmetry.space_group_name_H-M   'P 1'
#
loop_
_entity.id
_entity.type
_entity.pdbx_description
1 polymer ?
#
loop_
_entity_poly.entity_id
_entity_poly.type
_entity_poly.pdbx_seq_one_letter_code
_entity_poly.pdbx_strand_id
1 'polypeptide(L)'
;MEAGRESQHDRRHHLDTVYFKRHGQVTGNSAAFDFHPDFAGISVEHLSSYGDLDPQEMPLLILNGFEYVTQVGNDPYAIPLRADTSKPKLTQQDVTDLIAYLNKGGSVLIMENVMSNLKEESASGFVRLLDAAGLSMALNSR
;
A
#
# COMPACT_ATOMS: atom_id res chain seq x y z
N MET A 1 20.04 -28.21 -25.80
CA MET A 1 18.64 -27.74 -25.92
C MET A 1 18.30 -27.09 -24.60
N GLU A 2 18.26 -25.77 -24.59
CA GLU A 2 18.03 -24.93 -23.41
C GLU A 2 16.52 -24.69 -23.32
N ALA A 3 15.89 -25.22 -22.27
CA ALA A 3 14.50 -24.94 -21.97
C ALA A 3 14.45 -23.63 -21.18
N GLY A 4 13.91 -22.58 -21.80
CA GLY A 4 13.71 -21.28 -21.20
C GLY A 4 12.89 -21.38 -19.92
N ARG A 5 13.41 -20.83 -18.82
CA ARG A 5 12.66 -20.60 -17.60
C ARG A 5 11.66 -19.47 -17.86
N GLU A 6 10.37 -19.79 -17.91
CA GLU A 6 9.31 -18.80 -17.77
C GLU A 6 9.49 -18.11 -16.41
N SER A 7 9.71 -16.79 -16.44
CA SER A 7 9.80 -15.97 -15.25
C SER A 7 8.41 -15.84 -14.63
N GLN A 8 8.16 -16.59 -13.55
CA GLN A 8 7.03 -16.37 -12.66
C GLN A 8 7.25 -15.03 -11.95
N HIS A 9 6.34 -14.08 -12.12
CA HIS A 9 6.38 -12.81 -11.40
C HIS A 9 5.65 -12.97 -10.06
N ASP A 10 6.41 -12.99 -8.96
CA ASP A 10 5.90 -13.02 -7.57
C ASP A 10 5.35 -11.64 -7.16
N ARG A 11 4.19 -11.60 -6.50
CA ARG A 11 3.51 -10.37 -6.08
C ARG A 11 3.21 -10.40 -4.60
N ARG A 12 3.72 -9.45 -3.81
CA ARG A 12 3.52 -9.46 -2.35
C ARG A 12 2.73 -8.27 -1.83
N HIS A 13 2.02 -8.47 -0.73
CA HIS A 13 0.98 -7.57 -0.23
C HIS A 13 0.95 -7.57 1.34
N HIS A 14 0.66 -6.45 2.03
CA HIS A 14 0.50 -6.38 3.52
C HIS A 14 -0.93 -6.13 4.07
N LEU A 15 -1.94 -5.98 3.22
CA LEU A 15 -3.36 -5.76 3.53
C LEU A 15 -3.98 -7.07 3.98
N ASP A 16 -4.58 -7.02 5.17
CA ASP A 16 -5.36 -8.13 5.71
C ASP A 16 -6.85 -8.01 5.37
N THR A 17 -7.39 -6.79 5.37
CA THR A 17 -8.83 -6.55 5.32
C THR A 17 -9.16 -5.37 4.42
N VAL A 18 -10.15 -5.55 3.56
CA VAL A 18 -10.75 -4.49 2.74
C VAL A 18 -12.16 -4.17 3.23
N TYR A 19 -12.60 -2.93 3.00
CA TYR A 19 -13.89 -2.43 3.45
C TYR A 19 -14.75 -1.95 2.28
N PHE A 20 -16.04 -2.25 2.33
CA PHE A 20 -17.03 -1.88 1.33
C PHE A 20 -18.11 -1.01 1.93
N LYS A 21 -18.37 0.14 1.29
CA LYS A 21 -19.41 1.06 1.75
C LYS A 21 -20.80 0.41 1.68
N ARG A 22 -21.58 0.59 2.74
CA ARG A 22 -23.01 0.25 2.80
C ARG A 22 -23.80 1.54 3.02
N HIS A 23 -25.10 1.53 2.70
CA HIS A 23 -26.01 2.62 3.03
C HIS A 23 -25.92 3.00 4.52
N GLY A 24 -25.78 4.31 4.80
CA GLY A 24 -25.66 4.87 6.14
C GLY A 24 -24.24 5.35 6.49
N GLN A 25 -24.10 5.90 7.69
CA GLN A 25 -22.83 6.40 8.24
C GLN A 25 -22.17 5.30 9.08
N VAL A 26 -21.80 4.19 8.42
CA VAL A 26 -21.22 3.00 9.07
C VAL A 26 -20.01 2.51 8.28
N THR A 27 -19.11 1.79 8.96
CA THR A 27 -17.92 1.15 8.37
C THR A 27 -18.27 0.27 7.17
N GLY A 28 -19.50 -0.26 7.12
CA GLY A 28 -19.97 -1.11 6.03
C GLY A 28 -19.56 -2.56 6.24
N ASN A 29 -19.34 -3.29 5.15
CA ASN A 29 -18.91 -4.69 5.19
C ASN A 29 -17.39 -4.77 5.09
N SER A 30 -16.81 -5.85 5.60
CA SER A 30 -15.40 -6.16 5.42
C SER A 30 -15.21 -7.56 4.84
N ALA A 31 -14.08 -7.77 4.19
CA ALA A 31 -13.62 -9.08 3.73
C ALA A 31 -12.11 -9.17 3.88
N ALA A 32 -11.59 -10.39 3.96
CA ALA A 32 -10.15 -10.62 3.79
C ALA A 32 -9.72 -10.12 2.41
N PHE A 33 -8.55 -9.50 2.33
CA PHE A 33 -7.95 -9.19 1.03
C PHE A 33 -7.56 -10.49 0.33
N ASP A 34 -7.93 -10.61 -0.94
CA ASP A 34 -7.60 -11.77 -1.76
C ASP A 34 -7.52 -11.36 -3.23
N PHE A 35 -6.82 -12.17 -4.02
CA PHE A 35 -6.69 -11.97 -5.46
C PHE A 35 -7.79 -12.74 -6.20
N HIS A 36 -8.29 -12.15 -7.29
CA HIS A 36 -9.25 -12.83 -8.15
C HIS A 36 -8.65 -14.15 -8.69
N PRO A 37 -9.44 -15.23 -8.85
CA PRO A 37 -8.93 -16.54 -9.32
C PRO A 37 -8.18 -16.51 -10.65
N ASP A 38 -8.46 -15.54 -11.52
CA ASP A 38 -7.71 -15.34 -12.77
C ASP A 38 -6.21 -15.05 -12.53
N PHE A 39 -5.86 -14.64 -11.31
CA PHE A 39 -4.49 -14.44 -10.87
C PHE A 39 -3.89 -15.66 -10.16
N ALA A 40 -4.59 -16.81 -10.06
CA ALA A 40 -4.11 -17.99 -9.33
C ALA A 40 -2.80 -18.61 -9.89
N GLY A 41 -2.37 -18.20 -11.10
CA GLY A 41 -1.09 -18.58 -11.68
C GLY A 41 0.13 -17.78 -11.20
N ILE A 42 -0.07 -16.79 -10.31
CA ILE A 42 1.02 -16.04 -9.69
C ILE A 42 1.23 -16.52 -8.25
N SER A 43 2.47 -16.45 -7.78
CA SER A 43 2.75 -16.57 -6.35
C SER A 43 2.39 -15.25 -5.67
N VAL A 44 1.72 -15.37 -4.52
CA VAL A 44 1.40 -14.25 -3.64
C VAL A 44 1.83 -14.61 -2.23
N GLU A 45 2.60 -13.72 -1.61
CA GLU A 45 3.01 -13.86 -0.22
C GLU A 45 2.69 -12.58 0.58
N HIS A 46 2.21 -12.78 1.81
CA HIS A 46 2.01 -11.71 2.77
C HIS A 46 3.36 -11.33 3.40
N LEU A 47 3.72 -10.04 3.36
CA LEU A 47 4.96 -9.55 3.98
C LEU A 47 4.72 -8.87 5.33
N SER A 48 5.54 -9.21 6.31
CA SER A 48 5.61 -8.52 7.61
C SER A 48 6.81 -7.57 7.73
N SER A 49 7.73 -7.57 6.76
CA SER A 49 8.92 -6.69 6.72
C SER A 49 9.45 -6.52 5.28
N TYR A 50 10.22 -5.46 5.03
CA TYR A 50 10.74 -5.12 3.71
C TYR A 50 12.28 -5.21 3.60
N GLY A 51 12.96 -5.64 4.66
CA GLY A 51 14.41 -5.80 4.66
C GLY A 51 14.88 -6.82 3.63
N ASP A 52 15.98 -6.51 2.96
CA ASP A 52 16.72 -7.41 2.05
C ASP A 52 15.95 -7.98 0.86
N LEU A 53 14.77 -7.42 0.52
CA LEU A 53 14.00 -7.86 -0.64
C LEU A 53 14.83 -7.82 -1.93
N ASP A 54 14.72 -8.89 -2.73
CA ASP A 54 15.32 -9.02 -4.06
C ASP A 54 14.24 -8.82 -5.14
N PRO A 55 14.35 -7.76 -5.97
CA PRO A 55 13.45 -7.54 -7.11
C PRO A 55 13.39 -8.68 -8.14
N GLN A 56 14.42 -9.54 -8.22
CA GLN A 56 14.41 -10.67 -9.15
C GLN A 56 13.47 -11.78 -8.69
N GLU A 57 13.41 -12.01 -7.38
CA GLU A 57 12.47 -12.96 -6.78
C GLU A 57 11.09 -12.33 -6.66
N MET A 58 11.04 -11.03 -6.37
CA MET A 58 9.81 -10.30 -6.06
C MET A 58 9.71 -9.03 -6.87
N PRO A 59 9.23 -9.09 -8.11
CA PRO A 59 9.24 -7.94 -9.01
C PRO A 59 8.22 -6.86 -8.65
N LEU A 60 7.14 -7.18 -7.93
CA LEU A 60 6.12 -6.20 -7.57
C LEU A 60 5.64 -6.34 -6.12
N LEU A 61 5.72 -5.22 -5.39
CA LEU A 61 5.09 -5.01 -4.10
C LEU A 61 3.79 -4.22 -4.26
N ILE A 62 2.75 -4.61 -3.53
CA ILE A 62 1.48 -3.89 -3.46
C ILE A 62 1.24 -3.43 -2.03
N LEU A 63 1.07 -2.12 -1.82
CA LEU A 63 1.07 -1.50 -0.49
C LEU A 63 -0.10 -0.52 -0.31
N ASN A 64 -0.50 -0.33 0.95
CA ASN A 64 -1.26 0.82 1.43
C ASN A 64 -0.41 1.63 2.42
N GLY A 65 -0.48 2.95 2.37
CA GLY A 65 0.33 3.81 3.23
C GLY A 65 -0.24 3.94 4.63
N PHE A 66 -1.56 3.79 4.76
CA PHE A 66 -2.31 4.14 5.96
C PHE A 66 -3.38 3.09 6.30
N GLU A 67 -3.86 3.13 7.54
CA GLU A 67 -5.10 2.44 7.92
C GLU A 67 -6.33 3.10 7.30
N TYR A 68 -7.44 2.36 7.22
CA TYR A 68 -8.72 2.94 6.78
C TYR A 68 -9.38 3.73 7.92
N VAL A 69 -10.09 4.81 7.57
CA VAL A 69 -11.00 5.49 8.49
C VAL A 69 -12.20 4.58 8.76
N THR A 70 -12.22 3.92 9.92
CA THR A 70 -13.29 2.99 10.31
C THR A 70 -14.33 3.59 11.25
N GLN A 71 -14.08 4.78 11.80
CA GLN A 71 -14.96 5.45 12.78
C GLN A 71 -15.62 6.70 12.21
N VAL A 72 -16.86 6.96 12.66
CA VAL A 72 -17.60 8.19 12.35
C VAL A 72 -16.98 9.32 13.16
N GLY A 73 -16.00 9.99 12.56
CA GLY A 73 -15.55 11.30 13.03
C GLY A 73 -16.56 12.39 12.69
N ASN A 74 -16.10 13.64 12.65
CA ASN A 74 -16.94 14.79 12.26
C ASN A 74 -17.36 14.78 10.78
N ASP A 75 -16.76 13.91 9.95
CA ASP A 75 -17.13 13.71 8.55
C ASP A 75 -17.71 12.31 8.33
N PRO A 76 -19.03 12.16 8.34
CA PRO A 76 -19.69 10.87 8.15
C PRO A 76 -19.58 10.31 6.72
N TYR A 77 -19.08 11.09 5.75
CA TYR A 77 -18.85 10.61 4.38
C TYR A 77 -17.47 9.98 4.20
N ALA A 78 -16.56 10.14 5.18
CA ALA A 78 -15.19 9.64 5.13
C ALA A 78 -15.03 8.13 5.37
N ILE A 79 -16.10 7.44 5.78
CA ILE A 79 -16.08 6.00 6.07
C ILE A 79 -16.56 5.16 4.89
N PRO A 80 -15.99 3.96 4.66
CA PRO A 80 -14.69 3.47 5.15
C PRO A 80 -13.55 3.77 4.17
N LEU A 81 -13.86 4.40 3.04
CA LEU A 81 -13.04 4.32 1.84
C LEU A 81 -11.85 5.28 1.85
N ARG A 82 -11.57 6.01 2.94
CA ARG A 82 -10.46 6.97 3.00
C ARG A 82 -9.31 6.44 3.86
N ALA A 83 -8.09 6.76 3.44
CA ALA A 83 -6.90 6.73 4.28
C ALA A 83 -7.08 7.55 5.58
N ASP A 84 -6.75 6.97 6.73
CA ASP A 84 -6.54 7.66 7.99
C ASP A 84 -5.08 8.10 8.06
N THR A 85 -4.81 9.31 7.57
CA THR A 85 -3.45 9.85 7.48
C THR A 85 -2.75 9.96 8.84
N SER A 86 -3.50 9.91 9.95
CA SER A 86 -2.95 9.90 11.30
C SER A 86 -2.42 8.53 11.76
N LYS A 87 -2.68 7.47 10.98
CA LYS A 87 -2.29 6.08 11.28
C LYS A 87 -1.48 5.50 10.11
N PRO A 88 -0.22 5.92 9.94
CA PRO A 88 0.66 5.34 8.94
C PRO A 88 0.94 3.86 9.25
N LYS A 89 0.97 3.03 8.21
CA LYS A 89 1.32 1.60 8.30
C LYS A 89 2.82 1.36 8.19
N LEU A 90 3.55 2.30 7.59
CA LEU A 90 4.98 2.17 7.33
C LEU A 90 5.77 2.90 8.41
N THR A 91 6.70 2.19 9.04
CA THR A 91 7.72 2.78 9.90
C THR A 91 8.80 3.46 9.06
N GLN A 92 9.68 4.24 9.71
CA GLN A 92 10.82 4.84 9.01
C GLN A 92 11.79 3.80 8.44
N GLN A 93 11.92 2.65 9.11
CA GLN A 93 12.75 1.54 8.62
C GLN A 93 12.12 0.92 7.38
N ASP A 94 10.81 0.68 7.40
CA ASP A 94 10.08 0.15 6.23
C ASP A 94 10.27 1.06 5.00
N VAL A 95 10.17 2.37 5.18
CA VAL A 95 10.42 3.33 4.10
C VAL A 95 11.85 3.25 3.59
N THR A 96 12.84 3.10 4.49
CA THR A 96 14.25 2.98 4.10
C THR A 96 14.51 1.71 3.29
N ASP A 97 13.91 0.60 3.72
CA ASP A 97 14.03 -0.69 3.04
C ASP A 97 13.32 -0.69 1.68
N LEU A 98 12.13 -0.06 1.58
CA LEU A 98 11.41 0.12 0.32
C LEU A 98 12.19 0.99 -0.67
N ILE A 99 12.87 2.04 -0.20
CA ILE A 99 13.77 2.84 -1.04
C ILE A 99 14.93 1.98 -1.54
N ALA A 100 15.53 1.15 -0.69
CA ALA A 100 16.60 0.24 -1.11
C ALA A 100 16.10 -0.77 -2.16
N TYR A 101 14.89 -1.31 -1.99
CA TYR A 101 14.25 -2.21 -2.95
C TYR A 101 13.97 -1.53 -4.30
N LEU A 102 13.44 -0.30 -4.30
CA LEU A 102 13.25 0.51 -5.52
C LEU A 102 14.58 0.78 -6.23
N ASN A 103 15.64 1.11 -5.48
CA ASN A 103 16.98 1.35 -6.02
C ASN A 103 17.61 0.10 -6.68
N LYS A 104 17.21 -1.10 -6.25
CA LYS A 104 17.60 -2.37 -6.89
C LYS A 104 16.79 -2.68 -8.17
N GLY A 105 15.82 -1.84 -8.53
CA GLY A 105 14.95 -2.00 -9.70
C GLY A 105 13.59 -2.65 -9.41
N GLY A 106 13.22 -2.78 -8.14
CA GLY A 106 11.91 -3.28 -7.73
C GLY A 106 10.77 -2.33 -8.08
N SER A 107 9.56 -2.85 -8.24
CA SER A 107 8.36 -2.04 -8.50
C SER A 107 7.43 -2.05 -7.30
N VAL A 108 6.85 -0.88 -6.99
CA VAL A 108 5.87 -0.74 -5.91
C VAL A 108 4.58 -0.14 -6.48
N LEU A 109 3.47 -0.85 -6.34
CA LEU A 109 2.12 -0.35 -6.59
C LEU A 109 1.49 0.10 -5.27
N ILE A 110 1.21 1.39 -5.18
CA ILE A 110 0.53 1.99 -4.03
C ILE A 110 -0.92 2.26 -4.42
N MET A 111 -1.86 1.65 -3.69
CA MET A 111 -3.30 1.82 -3.94
C MET A 111 -3.97 2.51 -2.76
N GLU A 112 -3.87 3.83 -2.68
CA GLU A 112 -4.40 4.60 -1.55
C GLU A 112 -5.54 5.52 -2.00
N ASN A 113 -6.60 5.62 -1.18
CA ASN A 113 -7.64 6.63 -1.38
C ASN A 113 -7.43 7.78 -0.40
N VAL A 114 -6.56 8.71 -0.79
CA VAL A 114 -6.27 9.90 -0.02
C VAL A 114 -7.20 11.03 -0.44
N MET A 115 -7.95 11.62 0.50
CA MET A 115 -8.49 12.96 0.28
C MET A 115 -7.39 13.99 0.48
N SER A 116 -7.48 15.12 -0.22
CA SER A 116 -6.47 16.17 -0.39
C SER A 116 -6.03 16.93 0.88
N ASN A 117 -6.26 16.37 2.07
CA ASN A 117 -5.94 16.94 3.37
C ASN A 117 -4.85 16.15 4.12
N LEU A 118 -3.88 15.56 3.41
CA LEU A 118 -2.66 15.03 4.01
C LEU A 118 -1.94 16.14 4.76
N LYS A 119 -1.84 15.99 6.09
CA LYS A 119 -0.97 16.83 6.92
C LYS A 119 0.46 16.34 6.83
N GLU A 120 1.39 17.29 6.78
CA GLU A 120 2.81 17.04 6.52
C GLU A 120 3.45 16.13 7.58
N GLU A 121 3.11 16.33 8.86
CA GLU A 121 3.66 15.50 9.93
C GLU A 121 3.25 14.02 9.85
N SER A 122 2.01 13.75 9.42
CA SER A 122 1.44 12.40 9.42
C SER A 122 1.79 11.60 8.16
N ALA A 123 2.12 12.31 7.07
CA ALA A 123 2.47 11.73 5.77
C ALA A 123 3.98 11.58 5.54
N SER A 124 4.83 12.04 6.46
CA SER A 124 6.28 12.17 6.26
C SER A 124 6.97 10.91 5.70
N GLY A 125 6.65 9.71 6.20
CA GLY A 125 7.21 8.46 5.68
C GLY A 125 6.75 8.15 4.26
N PHE A 126 5.47 8.33 3.98
CA PHE A 126 4.87 8.11 2.66
C PHE A 126 5.37 9.13 1.62
N VAL A 127 5.49 10.39 2.02
CA VAL A 127 6.03 11.48 1.20
C VAL A 127 7.50 11.23 0.86
N ARG A 128 8.30 10.75 1.82
CA ARG A 128 9.69 10.37 1.56
C ARG A 128 9.81 9.21 0.58
N LEU A 129 8.93 8.21 0.68
CA LEU A 129 8.88 7.10 -0.28
C LEU A 129 8.59 7.61 -1.71
N LEU A 130 7.63 8.52 -1.84
CA LEU A 130 7.27 9.10 -3.13
C LEU A 130 8.37 10.01 -3.68
N ASP A 131 8.99 10.84 -2.84
CA ASP A 131 10.13 11.69 -3.21
C ASP A 131 11.31 10.86 -3.71
N ALA A 132 11.63 9.75 -3.03
CA ALA A 132 12.67 8.81 -3.47
C ALA A 132 12.33 8.12 -4.81
N ALA A 133 11.04 7.95 -5.11
CA ALA A 133 10.57 7.46 -6.40
C ALA A 133 10.48 8.56 -7.48
N GLY A 134 10.88 9.80 -7.17
CA GLY A 134 10.80 10.95 -8.08
C GLY A 134 9.38 11.51 -8.23
N LEU A 135 8.47 11.21 -7.32
CA LEU A 135 7.08 11.66 -7.31
C LEU A 135 6.89 12.77 -6.27
N SER A 136 6.42 13.93 -6.71
CA SER A 136 6.10 15.04 -5.82
C SER A 136 4.63 14.99 -5.37
N MET A 137 4.39 15.12 -4.06
CA MET A 137 3.06 15.36 -3.52
C MET A 137 2.93 16.80 -3.04
N ALA A 138 1.86 17.48 -3.47
CA ALA A 138 1.46 18.74 -2.87
C ALA A 138 0.72 18.46 -1.55
N LEU A 139 1.37 18.73 -0.43
CA LEU A 139 0.75 18.71 0.89
C LEU A 139 0.07 20.06 1.14
N ASN A 140 -1.15 20.05 1.67
CA ASN A 140 -1.83 21.30 2.01
C ASN A 140 -1.31 21.81 3.35
N SER A 141 -0.60 22.93 3.34
CA SER A 141 -0.29 23.71 4.53
C SER A 141 -1.54 24.49 4.96
N ARG A 142 -2.23 24.02 5.99
CA ARG A 142 -3.24 24.81 6.70
C ARG A 142 -3.00 24.73 8.20
#